data_AF-A0A6P0EWQ6-F1
#
_entry.id   AF-A0A6P0EWQ6-F1
#
_cell.length_a   1.000
_cell.length_b   1.000
_cell.length_c   1.000
_cell.angle_alpha   90.00
_cell.angle_beta   90.00
_cell.angle_gamma   90.00
#
_symmetry.space_group_name_H-M   'P 1'
#
loop_
_entity.id
_entity.type
_entity.pdbx_description
1 polymer ?
#
loop_
_entity_poly.entity_id
_entity_poly.type
_entity_poly.pdbx_seq_one_letter_code
_entity_poly.pdbx_strand_id
1 'polypeptide(L)'
;MTDAAGGARFDDLTTGTALRCPPPRRVVVAYRREDVVPVLAEVEAATAAGEWAFGFLAYEAAGGLDPGLVTAQPDGGPLVWFGIGGPPEPTAPLTPSGRAPGPAWTPDWTDAEHAAAVDAVRAHIAAGETYQCNLTDRLRTTGVTDPAALYAALALAQRGAYNACLDLDATVVASASPELFLEWTGDVVRTRPMKGTAPRGATTAEDADRAAALRASVKEQAENLMIVDLLRNDLGRVARPGSVEVPELFSLERYPTVWQLTSEVTARLRPDVGLVDVLRALFPCGSVTGAPKARTMRLIHDLEPTPRGVYCGAIGLVAPPGSAFRARFSVAIRTAVVDRATGTAVYGAGGGITWDSRPDAERAELLTKAAVLRAGAGDHELLETLFWSPAEGPRDLDRHLARLADSAAYFGFALDPARVRTAVAAAVAGRDAPTRVRVTTDRSGAVQVTVADAPAAPDRPVQLAVDATPVSPGEVWLHHKTTRREVYEQAAARHPDADDVVLVNDRGEVTETTIATLAVRLAGRWWTPPTSSGCLPGVARGRLLADGVLTERVLTVADLHAAEAIALVSSLRGWRPAVLA
;
A
#
# COMPACT_ATOMS: atom_id res chain seq x y z
N MET A 1 -36.12 -17.39 4.32
CA MET A 1 -36.00 -15.92 4.19
C MET A 1 -34.96 -15.48 5.22
N THR A 2 -33.71 -15.40 4.78
CA THR A 2 -32.57 -14.93 5.58
C THR A 2 -32.61 -13.40 5.70
N ASP A 3 -32.20 -12.87 6.86
CA ASP A 3 -32.05 -11.44 7.13
C ASP A 3 -31.33 -10.71 5.99
N ALA A 4 -31.80 -9.50 5.67
CA ALA A 4 -31.33 -8.73 4.54
C ALA A 4 -29.89 -8.23 4.77
N ALA A 5 -28.94 -8.77 4.00
CA ALA A 5 -27.54 -8.35 3.99
C ALA A 5 -27.37 -6.86 3.63
N GLY A 6 -26.37 -6.17 4.21
CA GLY A 6 -26.24 -4.70 4.18
C GLY A 6 -25.72 -4.07 2.88
N GLY A 7 -25.53 -4.86 1.81
CA GLY A 7 -25.03 -4.40 0.51
C GLY A 7 -23.52 -4.54 0.34
N ALA A 8 -22.94 -3.78 -0.59
CA ALA A 8 -21.48 -3.77 -0.80
C ALA A 8 -20.97 -2.42 -1.27
N ARG A 9 -19.66 -2.22 -1.14
CA ARG A 9 -18.93 -1.07 -1.68
C ARG A 9 -17.69 -1.55 -2.42
N PHE A 10 -17.38 -0.93 -3.55
CA PHE A 10 -16.17 -1.17 -4.32
C PHE A 10 -15.47 0.16 -4.60
N ASP A 11 -14.17 0.25 -4.32
CA ASP A 11 -13.38 1.47 -4.50
C ASP A 11 -12.19 1.21 -5.42
N ASP A 12 -12.05 2.05 -6.45
CA ASP A 12 -10.84 2.18 -7.24
C ASP A 12 -10.15 3.49 -6.87
N LEU A 13 -9.18 3.39 -5.97
CA LEU A 13 -8.43 4.55 -5.48
C LEU A 13 -7.31 4.99 -6.44
N THR A 14 -7.08 4.24 -7.53
CA THR A 14 -6.16 4.62 -8.60
C THR A 14 -6.82 5.61 -9.55
N THR A 15 -8.12 5.43 -9.83
CA THR A 15 -8.93 6.35 -10.64
C THR A 15 -9.75 7.33 -9.81
N GLY A 16 -9.85 7.13 -8.50
CA GLY A 16 -10.64 7.97 -7.61
C GLY A 16 -12.15 7.79 -7.82
N THR A 17 -12.58 6.55 -8.09
CA THR A 17 -13.99 6.21 -8.31
C THR A 17 -14.47 5.20 -7.27
N ALA A 18 -15.75 5.25 -6.94
CA ALA A 18 -16.36 4.31 -6.01
C ALA A 18 -17.79 3.98 -6.40
N LEU A 19 -18.17 2.73 -6.12
CA LEU A 19 -19.49 2.17 -6.38
C LEU A 19 -20.07 1.61 -5.10
N ARG A 20 -21.37 1.79 -4.90
CA ARG A 20 -22.15 1.18 -3.83
C ARG A 20 -23.21 0.27 -4.43
N CYS A 21 -23.19 -1.01 -4.06
CA CYS A 21 -24.28 -1.93 -4.31
C CYS A 21 -25.33 -1.78 -3.21
N PRO A 22 -26.61 -1.57 -3.56
CA PRO A 22 -27.68 -1.56 -2.56
C PRO A 22 -27.83 -2.94 -1.90
N PRO A 23 -28.56 -3.03 -0.77
CA PRO A 23 -28.94 -4.31 -0.20
C PRO A 23 -29.56 -5.23 -1.27
N PRO A 24 -29.13 -6.50 -1.34
CA PRO A 24 -29.58 -7.39 -2.40
C PRO A 24 -31.05 -7.76 -2.19
N ARG A 25 -31.78 -7.97 -3.29
CA ARG A 25 -33.17 -8.45 -3.24
C ARG A 25 -33.24 -9.88 -2.74
N ARG A 26 -32.22 -10.68 -3.09
CA ARG A 26 -32.06 -12.07 -2.66
C ARG A 26 -30.57 -12.42 -2.61
N VAL A 27 -30.24 -13.42 -1.81
CA VAL A 27 -28.88 -13.92 -1.65
C VAL A 27 -28.87 -15.39 -2.05
N VAL A 28 -27.86 -15.78 -2.83
CA VAL A 28 -27.58 -17.18 -3.18
C VAL A 28 -26.28 -17.59 -2.52
N VAL A 29 -26.29 -18.77 -1.88
CA VAL A 29 -25.18 -19.21 -1.01
C VAL A 29 -24.92 -20.70 -1.20
N ALA A 30 -23.65 -21.07 -1.38
CA ALA A 30 -23.21 -22.45 -1.31
C ALA A 30 -22.43 -22.68 -0.01
N TYR A 31 -22.88 -23.60 0.83
CA TYR A 31 -22.12 -24.07 2.00
C TYR A 31 -21.40 -25.40 1.76
N ARG A 32 -21.85 -26.16 0.75
CA ARG A 32 -21.27 -27.44 0.37
C ARG A 32 -20.71 -27.39 -1.04
N ARG A 33 -19.76 -28.27 -1.33
CA ARG A 33 -19.01 -28.28 -2.60
C ARG A 33 -19.93 -28.56 -3.78
N GLU A 34 -20.89 -29.46 -3.61
CA GLU A 34 -21.91 -29.81 -4.60
C GLU A 34 -22.82 -28.64 -4.98
N ASP A 35 -22.98 -27.64 -4.09
CA ASP A 35 -23.83 -26.47 -4.32
C ASP A 35 -23.10 -25.34 -5.05
N VAL A 36 -21.76 -25.39 -5.16
CA VAL A 36 -20.94 -24.32 -5.75
C VAL A 36 -21.34 -24.03 -7.20
N VAL A 37 -21.40 -25.06 -8.05
CA VAL A 37 -21.77 -24.91 -9.46
C VAL A 37 -23.23 -24.48 -9.63
N PRO A 38 -24.23 -25.12 -8.97
CA PRO A 38 -25.61 -24.66 -9.01
C PRO A 38 -25.79 -23.19 -8.65
N VAL A 39 -25.14 -22.72 -7.58
CA VAL A 39 -25.24 -21.32 -7.13
C VAL A 39 -24.62 -20.36 -8.13
N LEU A 40 -23.46 -20.69 -8.71
CA LEU A 40 -22.83 -19.85 -9.75
C LEU A 40 -23.65 -19.81 -11.03
N ALA A 41 -24.31 -20.92 -11.41
CA ALA A 41 -25.23 -20.95 -12.53
C ALA A 41 -26.46 -20.07 -12.28
N GLU A 42 -26.94 -19.99 -11.04
CA GLU A 42 -28.03 -19.09 -10.66
C GLU A 42 -27.62 -17.61 -10.76
N VAL A 43 -26.38 -17.27 -10.37
CA VAL A 43 -25.80 -15.92 -10.58
C VAL A 43 -25.75 -15.57 -12.07
N GLU A 44 -25.25 -16.49 -12.90
CA GLU A 44 -25.20 -16.30 -14.35
C GLU A 44 -26.59 -16.13 -14.96
N ALA A 45 -27.58 -16.94 -14.55
CA ALA A 45 -28.95 -16.83 -15.03
C ALA A 45 -29.61 -15.50 -14.63
N ALA A 46 -29.43 -15.07 -13.37
CA ALA A 46 -30.00 -13.81 -12.88
C ALA A 46 -29.40 -12.59 -13.60
N THR A 47 -28.08 -12.60 -13.82
CA THR A 47 -27.40 -11.49 -14.51
C THR A 47 -27.72 -11.47 -16.00
N ALA A 48 -27.84 -12.63 -16.64
CA ALA A 48 -28.37 -12.73 -18.01
C ALA A 48 -29.80 -12.17 -18.13
N ALA A 49 -30.60 -12.25 -17.07
CA ALA A 49 -31.96 -11.70 -17.00
C ALA A 49 -32.03 -10.19 -16.68
N GLY A 50 -30.89 -9.49 -16.57
CA GLY A 50 -30.84 -8.05 -16.38
C GLY A 50 -30.52 -7.59 -14.95
N GLU A 51 -30.30 -8.52 -14.01
CA GLU A 51 -29.91 -8.19 -12.64
C GLU A 51 -28.39 -8.02 -12.49
N TRP A 52 -27.98 -7.42 -11.37
CA TRP A 52 -26.57 -7.37 -10.97
C TRP A 52 -26.34 -8.35 -9.82
N ALA A 53 -25.13 -8.89 -9.74
CA ALA A 53 -24.68 -9.68 -8.61
C ALA A 53 -23.34 -9.17 -8.07
N PHE A 54 -23.19 -9.20 -6.75
CA PHE A 54 -21.93 -8.89 -6.07
C PHE A 54 -21.67 -9.93 -4.98
N GLY A 55 -20.42 -10.27 -4.75
CA GLY A 55 -20.12 -11.33 -3.80
C GLY A 55 -18.71 -11.86 -3.87
N PHE A 56 -18.53 -13.08 -3.40
CA PHE A 56 -17.25 -13.76 -3.37
C PHE A 56 -17.35 -15.27 -3.58
N LEU A 57 -16.21 -15.84 -3.94
CA LEU A 57 -15.90 -17.26 -3.86
C LEU A 57 -14.77 -17.44 -2.84
N ALA A 58 -14.99 -18.26 -1.82
CA ALA A 58 -13.93 -18.68 -0.91
C ALA A 58 -12.92 -19.59 -1.64
N TYR A 59 -11.68 -19.63 -1.19
CA TYR A 59 -10.65 -20.51 -1.74
C TYR A 59 -11.10 -21.97 -1.82
N GLU A 60 -11.79 -22.47 -0.79
CA GLU A 60 -12.30 -23.84 -0.73
C GLU A 60 -13.36 -24.17 -1.79
N ALA A 61 -13.99 -23.16 -2.42
CA ALA A 61 -14.93 -23.35 -3.53
C ALA A 61 -14.28 -24.04 -4.74
N ALA A 62 -12.94 -24.02 -4.83
CA ALA A 62 -12.17 -24.73 -5.83
C ALA A 62 -12.56 -26.21 -5.95
N GLY A 63 -12.74 -26.91 -4.83
CA GLY A 63 -13.13 -28.32 -4.82
C GLY A 63 -14.56 -28.58 -5.32
N GLY A 64 -15.42 -27.55 -5.34
CA GLY A 64 -16.75 -27.62 -5.95
C GLY A 64 -16.75 -27.33 -7.46
N LEU A 65 -15.76 -26.58 -7.95
CA LEU A 65 -15.57 -26.33 -9.38
C LEU A 65 -14.83 -27.49 -10.07
N ASP A 66 -13.82 -28.04 -9.40
CA ASP A 66 -13.02 -29.19 -9.85
C ASP A 66 -12.74 -30.13 -8.65
N PRO A 67 -13.37 -31.31 -8.60
CA PRO A 67 -13.15 -32.29 -7.52
C PRO A 67 -11.70 -32.78 -7.37
N GLY A 68 -10.85 -32.61 -8.39
CA GLY A 68 -9.43 -32.91 -8.32
C GLY A 68 -8.62 -31.94 -7.44
N LEU A 69 -9.17 -30.76 -7.16
CA LEU A 69 -8.59 -29.72 -6.31
C LEU A 69 -8.99 -29.96 -4.86
N VAL A 70 -8.08 -30.59 -4.11
CA VAL A 70 -8.29 -30.88 -2.69
C VAL A 70 -8.17 -29.60 -1.88
N THR A 71 -9.17 -29.34 -1.04
CA THR A 71 -9.21 -28.22 -0.10
C THR A 71 -9.70 -28.72 1.26
N ALA A 72 -9.53 -27.91 2.30
CA ALA A 72 -10.19 -28.14 3.58
C ALA A 72 -11.71 -27.90 3.46
N GLN A 73 -12.47 -28.33 4.47
CA GLN A 73 -13.87 -27.95 4.61
C GLN A 73 -13.95 -26.77 5.59
N PRO A 74 -14.58 -25.64 5.24
CA PRO A 74 -14.71 -24.51 6.15
C PRO A 74 -15.60 -24.85 7.34
N ASP A 75 -15.23 -24.38 8.54
CA ASP A 75 -16.07 -24.43 9.72
C ASP A 75 -17.14 -23.33 9.64
N GLY A 76 -18.28 -23.65 9.01
CA GLY A 76 -19.51 -22.85 9.07
C GLY A 76 -19.62 -21.64 8.13
N GLY A 77 -18.54 -21.24 7.44
CA GLY A 77 -18.58 -20.15 6.44
C GLY A 77 -19.04 -20.61 5.04
N PRO A 78 -19.62 -19.72 4.21
CA PRO A 78 -20.04 -20.07 2.85
C PRO A 78 -18.84 -20.21 1.90
N LEU A 79 -18.92 -21.18 0.99
CA LEU A 79 -18.00 -21.34 -0.13
C LEU A 79 -18.23 -20.31 -1.23
N VAL A 80 -19.50 -19.99 -1.48
CA VAL A 80 -19.93 -18.97 -2.44
C VAL A 80 -21.02 -18.16 -1.79
N TRP A 81 -20.94 -16.84 -1.93
CA TRP A 81 -21.99 -15.93 -1.48
C TRP A 81 -22.15 -14.82 -2.51
N PHE A 82 -23.36 -14.65 -3.05
CA PHE A 82 -23.68 -13.52 -3.93
C PHE A 82 -25.03 -12.91 -3.56
N GLY A 83 -25.03 -11.59 -3.39
CA GLY A 83 -26.23 -10.78 -3.39
C GLY A 83 -26.65 -10.46 -4.81
N ILE A 84 -27.91 -10.71 -5.15
CA ILE A 84 -28.52 -10.41 -6.46
C ILE A 84 -29.50 -9.26 -6.29
N GLY A 85 -29.41 -8.25 -7.15
CA GLY A 85 -30.27 -7.08 -7.06
C GLY A 85 -30.07 -6.03 -8.16
N GLY A 86 -30.30 -4.77 -7.79
CA GLY A 86 -30.20 -3.63 -8.69
C GLY A 86 -28.74 -3.22 -9.00
N PRO A 87 -28.56 -2.30 -9.96
CA PRO A 87 -27.24 -1.84 -10.38
C PRO A 87 -26.47 -1.16 -9.23
N PRO A 88 -25.13 -1.24 -9.26
CA PRO A 88 -24.31 -0.41 -8.39
C PRO A 88 -24.47 1.08 -8.76
N GLU A 89 -24.44 1.94 -7.75
CA GLU A 89 -24.57 3.38 -7.90
C GLU A 89 -23.23 4.07 -7.59
N PRO A 90 -22.84 5.12 -8.34
CA PRO A 90 -21.68 5.93 -7.97
C PRO A 90 -21.80 6.50 -6.56
N THR A 91 -20.72 6.46 -5.80
CA THR A 91 -20.64 7.06 -4.46
C THR A 91 -19.35 7.85 -4.29
N ALA A 92 -19.29 8.70 -3.27
CA ALA A 92 -18.07 9.45 -2.98
C ALA A 92 -16.92 8.47 -2.66
N PRO A 93 -15.74 8.61 -3.28
CA PRO A 93 -14.55 7.82 -2.95
C PRO A 93 -14.19 7.95 -1.47
N LEU A 94 -13.47 6.95 -0.95
CA LEU A 94 -12.97 7.01 0.41
C LEU A 94 -12.04 8.21 0.57
N THR A 95 -12.30 9.00 1.61
CA THR A 95 -11.41 10.05 2.07
C THR A 95 -10.79 9.62 3.41
N PRO A 96 -9.52 9.97 3.64
CA PRO A 96 -8.91 9.78 4.95
C PRO A 96 -9.72 10.47 6.05
N SER A 97 -10.14 9.68 7.04
CA SER A 97 -10.65 10.16 8.32
C SER A 97 -9.54 10.07 9.36
N GLY A 98 -9.69 10.79 10.49
CA GLY A 98 -8.64 11.01 11.49
C GLY A 98 -7.83 9.76 11.89
N ARG A 99 -6.61 10.01 12.37
CA ARG A 99 -5.60 8.98 12.65
C ARG A 99 -5.87 8.28 14.00
N ALA A 100 -6.76 7.29 14.01
CA ALA A 100 -6.84 6.34 15.12
C ALA A 100 -5.77 5.24 14.95
N PRO A 101 -5.05 4.82 16.01
CA PRO A 101 -4.22 3.63 15.96
C PRO A 101 -5.09 2.43 15.56
N GLY A 102 -4.69 1.72 14.51
CA GLY A 102 -5.33 0.46 14.13
C GLY A 102 -5.13 -0.60 15.22
N PRO A 103 -5.97 -1.65 15.25
CA PRO A 103 -5.85 -2.71 16.24
C PRO A 103 -4.54 -3.51 16.05
N ALA A 104 -4.04 -4.12 17.12
CA ALA A 104 -2.81 -4.91 17.07
C ALA A 104 -3.08 -6.30 16.48
N TRP A 105 -2.39 -6.62 15.39
CA TRP A 105 -2.51 -7.90 14.68
C TRP A 105 -1.42 -8.87 15.09
N THR A 106 -1.82 -10.10 15.43
CA THR A 106 -0.90 -11.17 15.87
C THR A 106 -0.97 -12.35 14.89
N PRO A 107 0.16 -12.82 14.33
CA PRO A 107 0.20 -14.04 13.50
C PRO A 107 -0.19 -15.29 14.28
N ASP A 108 -0.81 -16.27 13.61
CA ASP A 108 -1.16 -17.58 14.17
C ASP A 108 0.10 -18.44 14.34
N TRP A 109 1.04 -18.40 13.38
CA TRP A 109 2.32 -19.09 13.52
C TRP A 109 3.39 -18.27 14.22
N THR A 110 4.11 -18.94 15.12
CA THR A 110 5.42 -18.49 15.60
C THR A 110 6.46 -18.51 14.46
N ASP A 111 7.57 -17.80 14.65
CA ASP A 111 8.67 -17.79 13.66
C ASP A 111 9.20 -19.21 13.38
N ALA A 112 9.25 -20.07 14.42
CA ALA A 112 9.72 -21.44 14.30
C ALA A 112 8.74 -22.35 13.53
N GLU A 113 7.44 -22.22 13.77
CA GLU A 113 6.41 -22.98 13.04
C GLU A 113 6.36 -22.58 11.58
N HIS A 114 6.41 -21.27 11.29
CA HIS A 114 6.50 -20.78 9.91
C HIS A 114 7.76 -21.31 9.22
N ALA A 115 8.92 -21.29 9.89
CA ALA A 115 10.15 -21.80 9.32
C ALA A 115 10.08 -23.30 9.00
N ALA A 116 9.52 -24.10 9.92
CA ALA A 116 9.31 -25.53 9.69
C ALA A 116 8.38 -25.80 8.50
N ALA A 117 7.31 -25.02 8.35
CA ALA A 117 6.41 -25.13 7.20
C ALA A 117 7.09 -24.75 5.87
N VAL A 118 7.92 -23.72 5.85
CA VAL A 118 8.75 -23.36 4.68
C VAL A 118 9.70 -24.49 4.31
N ASP A 119 10.40 -25.07 5.27
CA ASP A 119 11.32 -26.18 5.02
C ASP A 119 10.60 -27.45 4.55
N ALA A 120 9.39 -27.72 5.06
CA ALA A 120 8.54 -28.80 4.56
C ALA A 120 8.21 -28.60 3.08
N VAL A 121 7.78 -27.39 2.68
CA VAL A 121 7.54 -27.08 1.26
C VAL A 121 8.81 -27.30 0.42
N ARG A 122 9.97 -26.84 0.91
CA ARG A 122 11.25 -27.04 0.21
C ARG A 122 11.60 -28.51 0.03
N ALA A 123 11.27 -29.36 1.00
CA ALA A 123 11.45 -30.81 0.88
C ALA A 123 10.55 -31.41 -0.22
N HIS A 124 9.30 -30.95 -0.34
CA HIS A 124 8.40 -31.37 -1.43
C HIS A 124 8.88 -30.86 -2.80
N ILE A 125 9.48 -29.68 -2.87
CA ILE A 125 10.13 -29.18 -4.09
C ILE A 125 11.34 -30.04 -4.45
N ALA A 126 12.18 -30.39 -3.47
CA ALA A 126 13.34 -31.27 -3.68
C ALA A 126 12.94 -32.66 -4.21
N ALA A 127 11.79 -33.17 -3.75
CA ALA A 127 11.22 -34.43 -4.21
C ALA A 127 10.57 -34.34 -5.61
N GLY A 128 10.53 -33.14 -6.23
CA GLY A 128 9.95 -32.93 -7.56
C GLY A 128 8.41 -32.94 -7.59
N GLU A 129 7.76 -32.78 -6.43
CA GLU A 129 6.30 -32.84 -6.34
C GLU A 129 5.64 -31.50 -6.70
N THR A 130 6.34 -30.40 -6.46
CA THR A 130 5.89 -29.04 -6.78
C THR A 130 7.09 -28.16 -7.11
N TYR A 131 6.88 -27.09 -7.87
CA TYR A 131 7.91 -26.09 -8.19
C TYR A 131 7.80 -24.87 -7.27
N GLN A 132 6.58 -24.56 -6.85
CA GLN A 132 6.27 -23.41 -6.01
C GLN A 132 4.98 -23.68 -5.23
N CYS A 133 4.96 -23.26 -3.97
CA CYS A 133 3.78 -23.29 -3.11
C CYS A 133 3.56 -21.94 -2.44
N ASN A 134 2.39 -21.35 -2.61
CA ASN A 134 1.98 -20.18 -1.86
C ASN A 134 1.59 -20.60 -0.45
N LEU A 135 2.50 -20.44 0.50
CA LEU A 135 2.32 -20.77 1.91
C LEU A 135 1.79 -19.54 2.65
N THR A 136 0.77 -19.71 3.48
CA THR A 136 0.09 -18.59 4.12
C THR A 136 -0.05 -18.77 5.62
N ASP A 137 -0.04 -17.64 6.32
CA ASP A 137 -0.30 -17.48 7.74
C ASP A 137 -1.54 -16.57 7.92
N ARG A 138 -2.12 -16.59 9.11
CA ARG A 138 -3.25 -15.75 9.49
C ARG A 138 -2.80 -14.78 10.56
N LEU A 139 -3.26 -13.55 10.46
CA LEU A 139 -3.13 -12.55 11.50
C LEU A 139 -4.51 -12.31 12.11
N ARG A 140 -4.58 -12.28 13.45
CA ARG A 140 -5.81 -12.06 14.19
C ARG A 140 -5.76 -10.81 15.02
N THR A 141 -6.93 -10.22 15.20
CA THR A 141 -7.17 -9.17 16.18
C THR A 141 -8.56 -9.30 16.78
N THR A 142 -8.77 -8.67 17.93
CA THR A 142 -10.06 -8.54 18.60
C THR A 142 -10.42 -7.07 18.78
N GLY A 143 -11.68 -6.78 19.09
CA GLY A 143 -12.12 -5.42 19.43
C GLY A 143 -12.36 -4.51 18.22
N VAL A 144 -12.60 -5.07 17.04
CA VAL A 144 -13.05 -4.29 15.87
C VAL A 144 -14.51 -3.89 16.07
N THR A 145 -14.75 -2.63 16.41
CA THR A 145 -16.09 -2.08 16.65
C THR A 145 -16.73 -1.48 15.41
N ASP A 146 -15.91 -1.01 14.45
CA ASP A 146 -16.35 -0.44 13.18
C ASP A 146 -15.63 -1.12 12.01
N PRO A 147 -16.23 -2.16 11.40
CA PRO A 147 -15.67 -2.82 10.23
C PRO A 147 -15.54 -1.90 9.00
N ALA A 148 -16.39 -0.88 8.87
CA ALA A 148 -16.31 0.06 7.75
C ALA A 148 -15.10 0.99 7.90
N ALA A 149 -14.77 1.41 9.13
CA ALA A 149 -13.54 2.13 9.42
C ALA A 149 -12.29 1.27 9.15
N LEU A 150 -12.32 -0.03 9.52
CA LEU A 150 -11.23 -0.96 9.19
C LEU A 150 -11.06 -1.08 7.66
N TYR A 151 -12.15 -1.24 6.92
CA TYR A 151 -12.11 -1.25 5.45
C TYR A 151 -11.51 0.03 4.89
N ALA A 152 -11.99 1.20 5.32
CA ALA A 152 -11.48 2.48 4.84
C ALA A 152 -9.98 2.62 5.10
N ALA A 153 -9.52 2.23 6.30
CA ALA A 153 -8.11 2.26 6.65
C ALA A 153 -7.26 1.35 5.75
N LEU A 154 -7.69 0.11 5.53
CA LEU A 154 -7.01 -0.84 4.65
C LEU A 154 -6.94 -0.34 3.20
N ALA A 155 -8.07 0.09 2.65
CA ALA A 155 -8.15 0.58 1.28
C ALA A 155 -7.28 1.82 1.08
N LEU A 156 -7.31 2.79 2.00
CA LEU A 156 -6.50 4.01 1.93
C LEU A 156 -5.00 3.75 2.15
N ALA A 157 -4.64 2.76 2.96
CA ALA A 157 -3.25 2.33 3.13
C ALA A 157 -2.72 1.63 1.87
N GLN A 158 -3.56 0.83 1.20
CA GLN A 158 -3.19 0.13 -0.03
C GLN A 158 -3.19 1.01 -1.27
N ARG A 159 -4.24 1.83 -1.41
CA ARG A 159 -4.60 2.62 -2.59
C ARG A 159 -4.70 1.81 -3.89
N GLY A 160 -5.20 0.57 -3.79
CA GLY A 160 -5.39 -0.31 -4.95
C GLY A 160 -6.63 0.02 -5.78
N ALA A 161 -6.80 -0.69 -6.90
CA ALA A 161 -7.93 -0.52 -7.82
C ALA A 161 -9.14 -1.43 -7.51
N TYR A 162 -8.95 -2.47 -6.69
CA TYR A 162 -9.95 -3.52 -6.49
C TYR A 162 -10.33 -3.71 -5.02
N ASN A 163 -10.45 -2.59 -4.29
CA ASN A 163 -10.91 -2.63 -2.91
C ASN A 163 -12.41 -2.95 -2.86
N ALA A 164 -12.82 -3.74 -1.87
CA ALA A 164 -14.21 -4.12 -1.68
C ALA A 164 -14.58 -4.26 -0.21
N CYS A 165 -15.76 -3.79 0.17
CA CYS A 165 -16.39 -4.05 1.46
C CYS A 165 -17.72 -4.76 1.23
N LEU A 166 -17.84 -6.01 1.67
CA LEU A 166 -19.08 -6.78 1.58
C LEU A 166 -19.70 -6.90 2.97
N ASP A 167 -20.96 -6.50 3.09
CA ASP A 167 -21.74 -6.61 4.32
C ASP A 167 -22.67 -7.82 4.24
N LEU A 168 -22.29 -8.90 4.93
CA LEU A 168 -23.05 -10.15 5.02
C LEU A 168 -23.84 -10.25 6.33
N ASP A 169 -24.19 -9.11 6.94
CA ASP A 169 -24.88 -9.02 8.22
C ASP A 169 -24.04 -9.54 9.42
N ALA A 170 -23.90 -10.85 9.62
CA ALA A 170 -23.06 -11.39 10.70
C ALA A 170 -21.56 -11.13 10.48
N THR A 171 -21.15 -10.99 9.22
CA THR A 171 -19.74 -10.91 8.82
C THR A 171 -19.53 -9.75 7.85
N VAL A 172 -18.38 -9.08 7.97
CA VAL A 172 -17.92 -8.08 7.00
C VAL A 172 -16.63 -8.53 6.35
N VAL A 173 -16.58 -8.51 5.02
CA VAL A 173 -15.35 -8.74 4.25
C VAL A 173 -14.79 -7.38 3.86
N ALA A 174 -13.62 -7.03 4.37
CA ALA A 174 -12.89 -5.79 4.08
C ALA A 174 -11.63 -6.12 3.28
N SER A 175 -11.69 -5.93 1.96
CA SER A 175 -10.61 -6.25 1.02
C SER A 175 -9.95 -5.00 0.48
N ALA A 176 -8.63 -4.94 0.56
CA ALA A 176 -7.79 -3.97 -0.11
C ALA A 176 -6.95 -4.66 -1.19
N SER A 177 -7.60 -5.46 -2.03
CA SER A 177 -6.88 -6.25 -3.04
C SER A 177 -6.28 -5.36 -4.14
N PRO A 178 -5.00 -5.55 -4.47
CA PRO A 178 -4.38 -4.94 -5.63
C PRO A 178 -4.43 -5.82 -6.89
N GLU A 179 -4.81 -7.11 -6.80
CA GLU A 179 -4.66 -8.06 -7.91
C GLU A 179 -5.98 -8.27 -8.66
N LEU A 180 -5.95 -8.10 -9.99
CA LEU A 180 -7.07 -8.50 -10.84
C LEU A 180 -7.02 -10.00 -11.10
N PHE A 181 -8.00 -10.74 -10.56
CA PHE A 181 -8.16 -12.15 -10.90
C PHE A 181 -8.64 -12.28 -12.35
N LEU A 182 -9.78 -11.66 -12.68
CA LEU A 182 -10.27 -11.58 -14.05
C LEU A 182 -11.19 -10.38 -14.25
N GLU A 183 -11.15 -9.80 -15.44
CA GLU A 183 -12.18 -8.92 -15.96
C GLU A 183 -12.64 -9.43 -17.32
N TRP A 184 -13.94 -9.55 -17.50
CA TRP A 184 -14.58 -9.98 -18.72
C TRP A 184 -15.35 -8.83 -19.34
N THR A 185 -14.91 -8.34 -20.49
CA THR A 185 -15.57 -7.28 -21.26
C THR A 185 -15.85 -7.76 -22.69
N GLY A 186 -17.11 -7.74 -23.11
CA GLY A 186 -17.49 -8.30 -24.42
C GLY A 186 -17.17 -9.79 -24.51
N ASP A 187 -16.34 -10.19 -25.48
CA ASP A 187 -15.81 -11.55 -25.60
C ASP A 187 -14.37 -11.70 -25.09
N VAL A 188 -13.79 -10.66 -24.46
CA VAL A 188 -12.41 -10.65 -23.97
C VAL A 188 -12.38 -10.84 -22.45
N VAL A 189 -11.54 -11.76 -21.98
CA VAL A 189 -11.13 -11.86 -20.58
C VAL A 189 -9.69 -11.37 -20.46
N ARG A 190 -9.41 -10.58 -19.43
CA ARG A 190 -8.07 -10.21 -19.01
C ARG A 190 -7.81 -10.61 -17.57
N THR A 191 -6.58 -10.96 -17.26
CA THR A 191 -6.06 -11.22 -15.91
C THR A 191 -4.73 -10.49 -15.75
N ARG A 192 -4.44 -10.00 -14.54
CA ARG A 192 -3.20 -9.26 -14.26
C ARG A 192 -2.47 -9.89 -13.06
N PRO A 193 -1.79 -11.03 -13.25
CA PRO A 193 -0.99 -11.64 -12.19
C PRO A 193 0.09 -10.69 -11.70
N MET A 194 0.27 -10.66 -10.38
CA MET A 194 1.33 -9.90 -9.74
C MET A 194 2.29 -10.84 -9.01
N LYS A 195 3.57 -10.81 -9.39
CA LYS A 195 4.62 -11.63 -8.77
C LYS A 195 5.96 -10.92 -8.89
N GLY A 196 6.60 -10.74 -7.75
CA GLY A 196 7.80 -9.94 -7.55
C GLY A 196 7.51 -8.63 -6.83
N THR A 197 8.16 -8.43 -5.69
CA THR A 197 7.89 -7.35 -4.75
C THR A 197 9.20 -6.72 -4.30
N ALA A 198 9.27 -5.39 -4.23
CA ALA A 198 10.37 -4.69 -3.59
C ALA A 198 9.83 -3.62 -2.63
N PRO A 199 10.48 -3.38 -1.47
CA PRO A 199 10.08 -2.30 -0.59
C PRO A 199 10.33 -0.94 -1.25
N ARG A 200 9.52 0.08 -0.92
CA ARG A 200 9.77 1.46 -1.36
C ARG A 200 11.07 2.02 -0.76
N GLY A 201 11.78 2.86 -1.50
CA GLY A 201 12.97 3.58 -1.03
C GLY A 201 12.62 4.66 -0.01
N ALA A 202 13.58 5.13 0.80
CA ALA A 202 13.31 6.23 1.72
C ALA A 202 13.32 7.60 1.00
N THR A 203 13.96 7.66 -0.18
CA THR A 203 14.05 8.83 -1.06
C THR A 203 13.60 8.47 -2.47
N THR A 204 13.28 9.47 -3.30
CA THR A 204 12.93 9.27 -4.72
C THR A 204 14.01 8.53 -5.51
N ALA A 205 15.29 8.83 -5.25
CA ALA A 205 16.41 8.18 -5.92
C ALA A 205 16.52 6.70 -5.54
N GLU A 206 16.53 6.39 -4.23
CA GLU A 206 16.55 5.01 -3.76
C GLU A 206 15.34 4.21 -4.25
N ASP A 207 14.18 4.86 -4.31
CA ASP A 207 12.96 4.22 -4.77
C ASP A 207 13.01 3.85 -6.26
N ALA A 208 13.59 4.72 -7.08
CA ALA A 208 13.85 4.45 -8.49
C ALA A 208 14.87 3.32 -8.68
N ASP A 209 15.95 3.30 -7.88
CA ASP A 209 16.95 2.24 -7.92
C ASP A 209 16.34 0.87 -7.55
N ARG A 210 15.51 0.82 -6.51
CA ARG A 210 14.79 -0.40 -6.10
C ARG A 210 13.81 -0.87 -7.16
N ALA A 211 13.08 0.05 -7.79
CA ALA A 211 12.18 -0.27 -8.89
C ALA A 211 12.95 -0.86 -10.10
N ALA A 212 14.06 -0.23 -10.48
CA ALA A 212 14.91 -0.72 -11.56
C ALA A 212 15.51 -2.10 -11.25
N ALA A 213 15.98 -2.31 -10.02
CA ALA A 213 16.51 -3.59 -9.56
C ALA A 213 15.44 -4.70 -9.59
N LEU A 214 14.21 -4.40 -9.14
CA LEU A 214 13.09 -5.35 -9.22
C LEU A 214 12.81 -5.75 -10.67
N ARG A 215 12.70 -4.77 -11.57
CA ARG A 215 12.42 -5.01 -12.98
C ARG A 215 13.54 -5.80 -13.67
N ALA A 216 14.79 -5.60 -13.28
CA ALA A 216 15.94 -6.30 -13.85
C ALA A 216 16.24 -7.66 -13.20
N SER A 217 15.54 -8.02 -12.12
CA SER A 217 15.80 -9.27 -11.40
C SER A 217 15.39 -10.48 -12.22
N VAL A 218 16.37 -11.28 -12.63
CA VAL A 218 16.17 -12.54 -13.37
C VAL A 218 15.29 -13.50 -12.57
N LYS A 219 15.46 -13.56 -11.24
CA LYS A 219 14.65 -14.40 -10.36
C LYS A 219 13.17 -13.98 -10.43
N GLU A 220 12.89 -12.69 -10.21
CA GLU A 220 11.51 -12.19 -10.14
C GLU A 220 10.82 -12.26 -11.51
N GLN A 221 11.54 -11.99 -12.60
CA GLN A 221 11.04 -12.20 -13.96
C GLN A 221 10.70 -13.66 -14.24
N ALA A 222 11.54 -14.61 -13.82
CA ALA A 222 11.29 -16.03 -14.01
C ALA A 222 10.05 -16.50 -13.23
N GLU A 223 9.93 -16.09 -11.96
CA GLU A 223 8.74 -16.39 -11.16
C GLU A 223 7.46 -15.79 -11.78
N ASN A 224 7.52 -14.54 -12.25
CA ASN A 224 6.38 -13.89 -12.90
C ASN A 224 6.00 -14.59 -14.21
N LEU A 225 6.98 -14.92 -15.06
CA LEU A 225 6.77 -15.60 -16.34
C LEU A 225 6.13 -16.98 -16.14
N MET A 226 6.54 -17.72 -15.11
CA MET A 226 5.92 -19.00 -14.76
C MET A 226 4.42 -18.86 -14.48
N ILE A 227 4.01 -17.81 -13.75
CA ILE A 227 2.59 -17.53 -13.49
C ILE A 227 1.86 -17.11 -14.78
N VAL A 228 2.50 -16.30 -15.63
CA VAL A 228 1.95 -15.93 -16.94
C VAL A 228 1.67 -17.17 -17.78
N ASP A 229 2.62 -18.10 -17.87
CA ASP A 229 2.44 -19.34 -18.64
C ASP A 229 1.35 -20.25 -18.08
N LEU A 230 1.23 -20.34 -16.75
CA LEU A 230 0.11 -21.04 -16.10
C LEU A 230 -1.23 -20.42 -16.51
N LEU A 231 -1.35 -19.09 -16.46
CA LEU A 231 -2.60 -18.40 -16.81
C LEU A 231 -2.90 -18.47 -18.30
N ARG A 232 -1.89 -18.46 -19.17
CA ARG A 232 -2.07 -18.70 -20.62
C ARG A 232 -2.64 -20.09 -20.87
N ASN A 233 -2.11 -21.11 -20.19
CA ASN A 233 -2.61 -22.47 -20.30
C ASN A 233 -4.05 -22.59 -19.78
N ASP A 234 -4.36 -21.99 -18.64
CA ASP A 234 -5.69 -22.03 -18.04
C ASP A 234 -6.72 -21.28 -18.93
N LEU A 235 -6.40 -20.08 -19.42
CA LEU A 235 -7.23 -19.35 -20.39
C LEU A 235 -7.41 -20.13 -21.70
N GLY A 236 -6.37 -20.83 -22.17
CA GLY A 236 -6.43 -21.65 -23.38
C GLY A 236 -7.54 -22.71 -23.39
N ARG A 237 -7.99 -23.16 -22.21
CA ARG A 237 -9.09 -24.15 -22.08
C ARG A 237 -10.44 -23.58 -22.49
N VAL A 238 -10.65 -22.27 -22.35
CA VAL A 238 -11.93 -21.56 -22.61
C VAL A 238 -11.83 -20.53 -23.75
N ALA A 239 -10.62 -20.21 -24.18
CA ALA A 239 -10.36 -19.29 -25.27
C ALA A 239 -10.65 -19.89 -26.66
N ARG A 240 -10.84 -19.00 -27.63
CA ARG A 240 -10.74 -19.34 -29.06
C ARG A 240 -9.28 -19.70 -29.37
N PRO A 241 -9.02 -20.74 -30.19
CA PRO A 241 -7.66 -21.09 -30.57
C PRO A 241 -6.89 -19.89 -31.14
N GLY A 242 -5.68 -19.65 -30.62
CA GLY A 242 -4.81 -18.56 -31.06
C GLY A 242 -5.15 -17.17 -30.53
N SER A 243 -6.15 -17.00 -29.65
CA SER A 243 -6.53 -15.68 -29.12
C SER A 243 -5.89 -15.29 -27.80
N VAL A 244 -5.08 -16.18 -27.19
CA VAL A 244 -4.40 -15.91 -25.92
C VAL A 244 -3.16 -15.06 -26.19
N GLU A 245 -3.14 -13.85 -25.64
CA GLU A 245 -2.09 -12.85 -25.84
C GLU A 245 -1.51 -12.37 -24.49
N VAL A 246 -0.29 -11.84 -24.53
CA VAL A 246 0.39 -11.25 -23.36
C VAL A 246 0.81 -9.82 -23.72
N PRO A 247 -0.12 -8.84 -23.66
CA PRO A 247 0.16 -7.48 -24.12
C PRO A 247 1.19 -6.75 -23.26
N GLU A 248 1.30 -7.09 -21.97
CA GLU A 248 2.24 -6.47 -21.04
C GLU A 248 3.00 -7.55 -20.27
N LEU A 249 4.32 -7.45 -20.22
CA LEU A 249 5.20 -8.29 -19.38
C LEU A 249 6.07 -7.41 -18.49
N PHE A 250 6.18 -7.79 -17.22
CA PHE A 250 7.12 -7.18 -16.27
C PHE A 250 6.92 -5.66 -16.09
N SER A 251 5.65 -5.23 -16.06
CA SER A 251 5.28 -3.86 -15.77
C SER A 251 5.41 -3.58 -14.27
N LEU A 252 5.93 -2.40 -13.93
CA LEU A 252 6.07 -1.98 -12.54
C LEU A 252 4.84 -1.19 -12.12
N GLU A 253 4.20 -1.64 -11.04
CA GLU A 253 3.12 -0.93 -10.38
C GLU A 253 3.58 -0.40 -9.03
N ARG A 254 3.25 0.87 -8.77
CA ARG A 254 3.63 1.56 -7.54
C ARG A 254 2.50 1.49 -6.53
N TYR A 255 2.80 0.95 -5.35
CA TYR A 255 1.93 1.03 -4.18
C TYR A 255 2.61 1.87 -3.06
N PRO A 256 1.86 2.35 -2.05
CA PRO A 256 2.44 3.16 -0.98
C PRO A 256 3.56 2.48 -0.20
N THR A 257 3.50 1.16 -0.04
CA THR A 257 4.48 0.39 0.76
C THR A 257 5.43 -0.46 -0.06
N VAL A 258 5.09 -0.79 -1.32
CA VAL A 258 5.89 -1.67 -2.18
C VAL A 258 5.84 -1.28 -3.65
N TRP A 259 6.85 -1.67 -4.41
CA TRP A 259 6.79 -1.89 -5.85
C TRP A 259 6.34 -3.31 -6.15
N GLN A 260 5.54 -3.45 -7.19
CA GLN A 260 5.07 -4.74 -7.66
C GLN A 260 5.39 -4.93 -9.14
N LEU A 261 5.82 -6.14 -9.50
CA LEU A 261 5.93 -6.57 -10.89
C LEU A 261 4.64 -7.29 -11.33
N THR A 262 4.00 -6.78 -12.38
CA THR A 262 2.72 -7.24 -12.92
C THR A 262 2.85 -7.54 -14.40
N SER A 263 2.13 -8.54 -14.88
CA SER A 263 1.99 -8.85 -16.31
C SER A 263 0.50 -8.95 -16.65
N GLU A 264 0.13 -8.76 -17.92
CA GLU A 264 -1.25 -8.89 -18.38
C GLU A 264 -1.36 -10.04 -19.37
N VAL A 265 -2.37 -10.90 -19.18
CA VAL A 265 -2.74 -11.97 -20.11
C VAL A 265 -4.19 -11.75 -20.53
N THR A 266 -4.44 -11.79 -21.83
CA THR A 266 -5.78 -11.61 -22.40
C THR A 266 -6.16 -12.80 -23.28
N ALA A 267 -7.45 -13.05 -23.42
CA ALA A 267 -7.96 -14.06 -24.33
C ALA A 267 -9.37 -13.71 -24.82
N ARG A 268 -9.68 -14.06 -26.07
CA ARG A 268 -11.07 -14.04 -26.55
C ARG A 268 -11.73 -15.38 -26.27
N LEU A 269 -12.83 -15.37 -25.51
CA LEU A 269 -13.58 -16.57 -25.16
C LEU A 269 -14.38 -17.14 -26.34
N ARG A 270 -14.62 -18.45 -26.28
CA ARG A 270 -15.55 -19.09 -27.23
C ARG A 270 -17.00 -18.67 -26.94
N PRO A 271 -17.89 -18.64 -27.95
CA PRO A 271 -19.27 -18.18 -27.76
C PRO A 271 -20.11 -19.04 -26.79
N ASP A 272 -19.75 -20.30 -26.59
CA ASP A 272 -20.44 -21.28 -25.75
C ASP A 272 -20.02 -21.23 -24.27
N VAL A 273 -19.00 -20.43 -23.94
CA VAL A 273 -18.41 -20.37 -22.59
C VAL A 273 -19.23 -19.45 -21.68
N GLY A 274 -19.66 -20.00 -20.54
CA GLY A 274 -20.35 -19.28 -19.48
C GLY A 274 -19.42 -18.85 -18.33
N LEU A 275 -20.00 -18.21 -17.31
CA LEU A 275 -19.30 -17.80 -16.09
C LEU A 275 -18.71 -19.01 -15.36
N VAL A 276 -19.47 -20.09 -15.25
CA VAL A 276 -19.04 -21.32 -14.57
C VAL A 276 -17.81 -21.93 -15.28
N ASP A 277 -17.78 -21.92 -16.60
CA ASP A 277 -16.66 -22.49 -17.38
C ASP A 277 -15.39 -21.68 -17.21
N VAL A 278 -15.50 -20.35 -17.21
CA VAL A 278 -14.36 -19.44 -16.93
C VAL A 278 -13.81 -19.68 -15.52
N LEU A 279 -14.69 -19.76 -14.52
CA LEU A 279 -14.28 -20.01 -13.14
C LEU A 279 -13.66 -21.40 -12.96
N ARG A 280 -14.20 -22.45 -13.61
CA ARG A 280 -13.57 -23.79 -13.61
C ARG A 280 -12.17 -23.79 -14.20
N ALA A 281 -11.95 -23.00 -15.25
CA ALA A 281 -10.64 -22.94 -15.89
C ALA A 281 -9.62 -22.18 -15.05
N LEU A 282 -10.02 -21.06 -14.44
CA LEU A 282 -9.10 -20.09 -13.83
C LEU A 282 -9.00 -20.19 -12.31
N PHE A 283 -10.04 -20.64 -11.62
CA PHE A 283 -10.12 -20.60 -10.15
C PHE A 283 -9.51 -21.85 -9.49
N PRO A 284 -8.82 -21.71 -8.35
CA PRO A 284 -8.33 -20.47 -7.77
C PRO A 284 -7.15 -19.92 -8.58
N CYS A 285 -6.84 -18.62 -8.40
CA CYS A 285 -5.75 -17.98 -9.13
C CYS A 285 -4.41 -18.73 -8.90
N GLY A 286 -3.61 -18.85 -9.97
CA GLY A 286 -2.31 -19.52 -9.91
C GLY A 286 -1.35 -18.87 -8.91
N SER A 287 -1.40 -17.53 -8.77
CA SER A 287 -0.52 -16.75 -7.88
C SER A 287 -0.70 -17.07 -6.40
N VAL A 288 -1.89 -17.54 -5.99
CA VAL A 288 -2.22 -17.86 -4.60
C VAL A 288 -2.22 -19.36 -4.30
N THR A 289 -1.85 -20.19 -5.27
CA THR A 289 -1.71 -21.64 -5.10
C THR A 289 -0.27 -22.07 -5.30
N GLY A 290 0.17 -22.14 -6.54
CA GLY A 290 1.46 -22.66 -6.97
C GLY A 290 1.31 -23.76 -8.03
N ALA A 291 2.43 -24.33 -8.46
CA ALA A 291 2.47 -25.17 -9.65
C ALA A 291 3.21 -26.50 -9.37
N PRO A 292 2.66 -27.67 -9.78
CA PRO A 292 1.34 -27.89 -10.40
C PRO A 292 0.16 -27.72 -9.42
N LYS A 293 -0.88 -26.98 -9.84
CA LYS A 293 -2.01 -26.52 -9.00
C LYS A 293 -2.60 -27.62 -8.10
N ALA A 294 -3.03 -28.74 -8.66
CA ALA A 294 -3.69 -29.81 -7.89
C ALA A 294 -2.79 -30.47 -6.84
N ARG A 295 -1.50 -30.68 -7.14
CA ARG A 295 -0.56 -31.26 -6.15
C ARG A 295 -0.23 -30.24 -5.06
N THR A 296 0.03 -29.00 -5.45
CA THR A 296 0.32 -27.92 -4.50
C THR A 296 -0.85 -27.64 -3.57
N MET A 297 -2.10 -27.70 -4.04
CA MET A 297 -3.27 -27.51 -3.18
C MET A 297 -3.44 -28.61 -2.12
N ARG A 298 -3.05 -29.86 -2.43
CA ARG A 298 -2.97 -30.92 -1.40
C ARG A 298 -1.91 -30.60 -0.35
N LEU A 299 -0.74 -30.14 -0.79
CA LEU A 299 0.31 -29.73 0.14
C LEU A 299 -0.14 -28.58 1.05
N ILE A 300 -0.82 -27.58 0.49
CA ILE A 300 -1.43 -26.48 1.26
C ILE A 300 -2.42 -27.03 2.29
N HIS A 301 -3.29 -27.96 1.89
CA HIS A 301 -4.24 -28.60 2.79
C HIS A 301 -3.56 -29.34 3.95
N ASP A 302 -2.43 -30.01 3.68
CA ASP A 302 -1.69 -30.78 4.68
C ASP A 302 -0.87 -29.89 5.65
N LEU A 303 -0.38 -28.73 5.17
CA LEU A 303 0.50 -27.84 5.92
C LEU A 303 -0.23 -26.73 6.69
N GLU A 304 -1.30 -26.16 6.12
CA GLU A 304 -2.00 -25.03 6.73
C GLU A 304 -3.02 -25.52 7.77
N PRO A 305 -3.00 -25.01 9.01
CA PRO A 305 -3.80 -25.54 10.10
C PRO A 305 -5.29 -25.22 9.97
N THR A 306 -5.68 -24.30 9.09
CA THR A 306 -7.06 -23.84 8.93
C THR A 306 -7.41 -23.60 7.46
N PRO A 307 -8.67 -23.81 7.05
CA PRO A 307 -9.15 -23.44 5.71
C PRO A 307 -8.94 -21.95 5.47
N ARG A 308 -8.63 -21.51 4.25
CA ARG A 308 -8.36 -20.10 3.89
C ARG A 308 -9.60 -19.21 3.86
N GLY A 309 -10.76 -19.77 3.55
CA GLY A 309 -12.02 -19.04 3.49
C GLY A 309 -12.01 -18.00 2.38
N VAL A 310 -12.48 -16.77 2.65
CA VAL A 310 -12.49 -15.69 1.64
C VAL A 310 -11.08 -15.38 1.15
N TYR A 311 -10.06 -15.47 2.01
CA TYR A 311 -8.67 -15.18 1.64
C TYR A 311 -8.16 -16.15 0.56
N CYS A 312 -7.40 -15.64 -0.41
CA CYS A 312 -7.00 -16.35 -1.63
C CYS A 312 -8.16 -16.83 -2.52
N GLY A 313 -9.40 -16.45 -2.20
CA GLY A 313 -10.56 -16.60 -3.05
C GLY A 313 -10.68 -15.50 -4.09
N ALA A 314 -11.91 -15.16 -4.47
CA ALA A 314 -12.21 -14.09 -5.41
C ALA A 314 -13.37 -13.22 -4.92
N ILE A 315 -13.29 -11.90 -5.08
CA ILE A 315 -14.34 -10.93 -4.71
C ILE A 315 -14.68 -10.08 -5.93
N GLY A 316 -15.96 -9.85 -6.20
CA GLY A 316 -16.31 -9.11 -7.42
C GLY A 316 -17.77 -8.88 -7.72
N LEU A 317 -17.98 -8.43 -8.96
CA LEU A 317 -19.25 -8.06 -9.56
C LEU A 317 -19.50 -8.90 -10.82
N VAL A 318 -20.75 -9.29 -11.02
CA VAL A 318 -21.27 -9.84 -12.28
C VAL A 318 -22.41 -8.94 -12.72
N ALA A 319 -22.35 -8.52 -13.98
CA ALA A 319 -23.20 -7.49 -14.53
C ALA A 319 -24.07 -8.03 -15.67
N PRO A 320 -25.23 -7.41 -15.92
CA PRO A 320 -26.10 -7.82 -17.00
C PRO A 320 -25.54 -7.42 -18.38
N PRO A 321 -26.03 -8.06 -19.46
CA PRO A 321 -25.67 -7.71 -20.83
C PRO A 321 -25.81 -6.20 -21.12
N GLY A 322 -24.88 -5.64 -21.89
CA GLY A 322 -24.85 -4.21 -22.22
C GLY A 322 -24.14 -3.32 -21.19
N SER A 323 -23.72 -3.87 -20.05
CA SER A 323 -22.86 -3.18 -19.07
C SER A 323 -21.41 -3.06 -19.55
N ALA A 324 -20.62 -2.18 -18.91
CA ALA A 324 -19.22 -1.92 -19.28
C ALA A 324 -18.31 -3.16 -19.18
N PHE A 325 -18.66 -4.12 -18.33
CA PHE A 325 -18.04 -5.44 -18.21
C PHE A 325 -19.15 -6.45 -17.90
N ARG A 326 -18.92 -7.74 -18.14
CA ARG A 326 -19.80 -8.86 -17.76
C ARG A 326 -19.46 -9.40 -16.37
N ALA A 327 -18.18 -9.49 -16.05
CA ALA A 327 -17.72 -9.88 -14.71
C ALA A 327 -16.37 -9.23 -14.39
N ARG A 328 -16.15 -8.88 -13.12
CA ARG A 328 -14.86 -8.38 -12.62
C ARG A 328 -14.63 -8.93 -11.23
N PHE A 329 -13.56 -9.68 -11.06
CA PHE A 329 -13.13 -10.26 -9.80
C PHE A 329 -11.69 -9.89 -9.47
N SER A 330 -11.43 -9.53 -8.23
CA SER A 330 -10.08 -9.47 -7.68
C SER A 330 -9.73 -10.77 -6.98
N VAL A 331 -8.43 -11.04 -6.85
CA VAL A 331 -7.96 -12.10 -5.95
C VAL A 331 -8.13 -11.58 -4.52
N ALA A 332 -8.74 -12.35 -3.63
CA ALA A 332 -9.02 -11.91 -2.26
C ALA A 332 -7.76 -11.99 -1.37
N ILE A 333 -6.78 -11.14 -1.67
CA ILE A 333 -5.58 -10.90 -0.88
C ILE A 333 -5.64 -9.51 -0.24
N ARG A 334 -4.86 -9.30 0.82
CA ARG A 334 -4.97 -8.11 1.68
C ARG A 334 -6.41 -7.90 2.15
N THR A 335 -7.04 -8.99 2.60
CA THR A 335 -8.46 -9.05 2.97
C THR A 335 -8.59 -9.45 4.44
N ALA A 336 -9.33 -8.64 5.20
CA ALA A 336 -9.78 -8.95 6.54
C ALA A 336 -11.24 -9.43 6.52
N VAL A 337 -11.55 -10.44 7.32
CA VAL A 337 -12.91 -10.91 7.58
C VAL A 337 -13.24 -10.63 9.04
N VAL A 338 -14.30 -9.87 9.29
CA VAL A 338 -14.70 -9.40 10.63
C VAL A 338 -15.99 -10.08 11.04
N ASP A 339 -15.99 -10.72 12.20
CA ASP A 339 -17.19 -11.22 12.88
C ASP A 339 -17.79 -10.09 13.73
N ARG A 340 -19.03 -9.68 13.44
CA ARG A 340 -19.66 -8.55 14.13
C ARG A 340 -20.03 -8.84 15.58
N ALA A 341 -20.37 -10.09 15.89
CA ALA A 341 -20.85 -10.46 17.22
C ALA A 341 -19.70 -10.43 18.25
N THR A 342 -18.52 -10.87 17.83
CA THR A 342 -17.33 -11.00 18.68
C THR A 342 -16.35 -9.83 18.51
N GLY A 343 -16.44 -9.08 17.42
CA GLY A 343 -15.46 -8.07 17.04
C GLY A 343 -14.09 -8.67 16.70
N THR A 344 -14.03 -9.97 16.42
CA THR A 344 -12.81 -10.64 15.97
C THR A 344 -12.61 -10.42 14.49
N ALA A 345 -11.36 -10.24 14.06
CA ALA A 345 -11.02 -10.12 12.66
C ALA A 345 -9.82 -10.98 12.30
N VAL A 346 -9.86 -11.57 11.11
CA VAL A 346 -8.80 -12.43 10.58
C VAL A 346 -8.35 -11.89 9.23
N TYR A 347 -7.03 -11.78 9.05
CA TYR A 347 -6.39 -11.30 7.84
C TYR A 347 -5.37 -12.33 7.36
N GLY A 348 -5.38 -12.69 6.08
CA GLY A 348 -4.41 -13.63 5.51
C GLY A 348 -3.19 -12.94 4.90
N ALA A 349 -2.01 -13.49 5.13
CA ALA A 349 -0.76 -13.06 4.50
C ALA A 349 0.10 -14.27 4.11
N GLY A 350 0.86 -14.16 3.03
CA GLY A 350 1.70 -15.26 2.58
C GLY A 350 2.62 -14.94 1.42
N GLY A 351 3.36 -15.94 1.00
CA GLY A 351 4.40 -15.85 -0.01
C GLY A 351 4.55 -17.15 -0.80
N GLY A 352 5.03 -17.02 -2.03
CA GLY A 352 5.29 -18.17 -2.88
C GLY A 352 6.68 -18.73 -2.61
N ILE A 353 6.73 -19.85 -1.91
CA ILE A 353 7.95 -20.57 -1.56
C ILE A 353 8.49 -21.30 -2.79
N THR A 354 9.76 -21.06 -3.11
CA THR A 354 10.52 -21.75 -4.15
C THR A 354 11.72 -22.47 -3.52
N TRP A 355 12.54 -23.14 -4.34
CA TRP A 355 13.73 -23.85 -3.84
C TRP A 355 14.71 -22.93 -3.09
N ASP A 356 14.90 -21.71 -3.60
CA ASP A 356 15.83 -20.71 -3.07
C ASP A 356 15.23 -19.88 -1.92
N SER A 357 13.98 -20.14 -1.54
CA SER A 357 13.35 -19.47 -0.40
C SER A 357 14.09 -19.78 0.90
N ARG A 358 14.25 -18.74 1.73
CA ARG A 358 14.86 -18.84 3.06
C ARG A 358 13.83 -18.48 4.11
N PRO A 359 13.61 -19.30 5.16
CA PRO A 359 12.57 -19.08 6.15
C PRO A 359 12.51 -17.68 6.76
N ASP A 360 13.67 -17.09 7.08
CA ASP A 360 13.81 -15.75 7.64
C ASP A 360 13.37 -14.65 6.66
N ALA A 361 13.78 -14.77 5.39
CA ALA A 361 13.41 -13.85 4.34
C ALA A 361 11.89 -13.90 4.03
N GLU A 362 11.31 -15.10 3.99
CA GLU A 362 9.87 -15.29 3.74
C GLU A 362 9.03 -14.73 4.89
N ARG A 363 9.49 -14.89 6.14
CA ARG A 363 8.84 -14.28 7.31
C ARG A 363 8.88 -12.75 7.23
N ALA A 364 10.02 -12.17 6.85
CA ALA A 364 10.15 -10.73 6.66
C ALA A 364 9.25 -10.21 5.51
N GLU A 365 9.13 -10.96 4.41
CA GLU A 365 8.23 -10.62 3.31
C GLU A 365 6.76 -10.64 3.75
N LEU A 366 6.35 -11.67 4.50
CA LEU A 366 4.99 -11.79 5.04
C LEU A 366 4.62 -10.56 5.89
N LEU A 367 5.50 -10.17 6.82
CA LEU A 367 5.32 -8.98 7.67
C LEU A 367 5.31 -7.68 6.84
N THR A 368 6.13 -7.61 5.79
CA THR A 368 6.16 -6.46 4.86
C THR A 368 4.83 -6.32 4.11
N LYS A 369 4.24 -7.42 3.62
CA LYS A 369 2.92 -7.41 2.98
C LYS A 369 1.82 -7.03 3.98
N ALA A 370 1.93 -7.49 5.23
CA ALA A 370 1.02 -7.16 6.32
C ALA A 370 1.18 -5.72 6.83
N ALA A 371 2.21 -4.97 6.42
CA ALA A 371 2.43 -3.59 6.85
C ALA A 371 1.26 -2.64 6.51
N VAL A 372 0.42 -3.00 5.52
CA VAL A 372 -0.83 -2.29 5.22
C VAL A 372 -1.78 -2.20 6.42
N LEU A 373 -1.73 -3.16 7.36
CA LEU A 373 -2.51 -3.15 8.60
C LEU A 373 -2.04 -2.08 9.60
N ARG A 374 -0.79 -1.63 9.47
CA ARG A 374 -0.13 -0.67 10.38
C ARG A 374 0.08 0.70 9.75
N ALA A 375 0.04 0.77 8.42
CA ALA A 375 0.08 2.02 7.68
C ALA A 375 -1.17 2.82 8.06
N GLY A 376 -1.00 3.76 9.01
CA GLY A 376 -2.11 4.57 9.48
C GLY A 376 -2.78 5.27 8.30
N ALA A 377 -4.11 5.22 8.27
CA ALA A 377 -4.98 5.83 7.25
C ALA A 377 -4.87 7.37 7.19
N GLY A 378 -3.97 7.98 7.97
CA GLY A 378 -3.78 9.43 7.99
C GLY A 378 -3.27 9.89 6.64
N ASP A 379 -4.07 10.71 5.96
CA ASP A 379 -3.54 11.50 4.85
C ASP A 379 -2.45 12.42 5.38
N HIS A 380 -1.60 12.82 4.45
CA HIS A 380 -0.66 13.89 4.69
C HIS A 380 -0.71 14.83 3.50
N GLU A 381 -0.39 16.08 3.78
CA GLU A 381 -0.12 17.05 2.73
C GLU A 381 1.39 17.21 2.61
N LEU A 382 1.83 17.51 1.40
CA LEU A 382 3.17 18.03 1.22
C LEU A 382 3.21 19.45 1.75
N LEU A 383 4.29 19.80 2.44
CA LEU A 383 4.38 21.04 3.20
C LEU A 383 5.63 21.81 2.80
N GLU A 384 5.46 23.09 2.47
CA GLU A 384 6.55 24.03 2.35
C GLU A 384 6.40 25.23 3.29
N THR A 385 7.54 25.79 3.69
CA THR A 385 7.57 27.01 4.48
C THR A 385 8.77 27.82 4.08
N LEU A 386 8.52 29.05 3.65
CA LEU A 386 9.54 29.95 3.14
C LEU A 386 9.35 31.36 3.69
N PHE A 387 10.41 32.14 3.59
CA PHE A 387 10.41 33.56 3.87
C PHE A 387 10.00 34.35 2.63
N TRP A 388 9.25 35.42 2.81
CA TRP A 388 8.94 36.39 1.76
C TRP A 388 9.23 37.80 2.27
N SER A 389 9.79 38.67 1.43
CA SER A 389 9.89 40.10 1.71
C SER A 389 9.35 40.93 0.54
N PRO A 390 8.94 42.19 0.78
CA PRO A 390 8.53 43.09 -0.30
C PRO A 390 9.65 43.39 -1.32
N ALA A 391 10.91 43.39 -0.86
CA ALA A 391 12.06 43.75 -1.68
C ALA A 391 12.57 42.59 -2.55
N GLU A 392 12.57 41.37 -2.02
CA GLU A 392 13.20 40.20 -2.66
C GLU A 392 12.18 39.15 -3.12
N GLY A 393 10.92 39.28 -2.70
CA GLY A 393 9.90 38.29 -2.95
C GLY A 393 10.12 36.99 -2.15
N PRO A 394 9.58 35.85 -2.65
CA PRO A 394 9.67 34.58 -1.96
C PRO A 394 11.07 33.98 -2.09
N ARG A 395 11.76 33.79 -0.96
CA ARG A 395 13.11 33.23 -0.91
C ARG A 395 13.12 31.78 -1.41
N ASP A 396 14.05 31.49 -2.32
CA ASP A 396 14.34 30.15 -2.84
C ASP A 396 13.10 29.42 -3.43
N LEU A 397 12.10 30.15 -3.94
CA LEU A 397 10.82 29.57 -4.38
C LEU A 397 11.01 28.41 -5.37
N ASP A 398 11.91 28.54 -6.34
CA ASP A 398 12.17 27.50 -7.34
C ASP A 398 12.68 26.20 -6.70
N ARG A 399 13.55 26.31 -5.68
CA ARG A 399 14.07 25.16 -4.94
C ARG A 399 12.99 24.52 -4.07
N HIS A 400 12.12 25.33 -3.47
CA HIS A 400 10.94 24.83 -2.74
C HIS A 400 10.00 24.06 -3.67
N LEU A 401 9.71 24.58 -4.85
CA LEU A 401 8.87 23.91 -5.85
C LEU A 401 9.51 22.63 -6.38
N ALA A 402 10.83 22.61 -6.59
CA ALA A 402 11.54 21.41 -7.00
C ALA A 402 11.45 20.30 -5.95
N ARG A 403 11.64 20.61 -4.67
CA ARG A 403 11.48 19.63 -3.58
C ARG A 403 10.03 19.17 -3.41
N LEU A 404 9.07 20.09 -3.55
CA LEU A 404 7.65 19.77 -3.52
C LEU A 404 7.30 18.82 -4.66
N ALA A 405 7.82 19.05 -5.87
CA ALA A 405 7.64 18.20 -7.03
C ALA A 405 8.29 16.83 -6.88
N ASP A 406 9.49 16.76 -6.32
CA ASP A 406 10.16 15.49 -6.00
C ASP A 406 9.33 14.64 -5.02
N SER A 407 8.84 15.25 -3.94
CA SER A 407 7.98 14.57 -2.97
C SER A 407 6.62 14.17 -3.58
N ALA A 408 6.05 15.01 -4.43
CA ALA A 408 4.82 14.70 -5.15
C ALA A 408 5.02 13.51 -6.10
N ALA A 409 6.14 13.48 -6.82
CA ALA A 409 6.53 12.37 -7.67
C ALA A 409 6.69 11.09 -6.86
N TYR A 410 7.36 11.12 -5.69
CA TYR A 410 7.55 9.95 -4.82
C TYR A 410 6.22 9.37 -4.29
N PHE A 411 5.35 10.21 -3.73
CA PHE A 411 4.08 9.77 -3.13
C PHE A 411 2.91 9.64 -4.12
N GLY A 412 3.06 10.12 -5.36
CA GLY A 412 2.00 10.09 -6.37
C GLY A 412 0.92 11.15 -6.14
N PHE A 413 1.33 12.36 -5.75
CA PHE A 413 0.43 13.50 -5.66
C PHE A 413 0.33 14.16 -7.04
N ALA A 414 -0.87 14.61 -7.41
CA ALA A 414 -1.00 15.56 -8.50
C ALA A 414 -0.38 16.89 -8.06
N LEU A 415 0.54 17.44 -8.85
CA LEU A 415 1.14 18.74 -8.56
C LEU A 415 1.34 19.53 -9.84
N ASP A 416 0.85 20.76 -9.82
CA ASP A 416 1.19 21.77 -10.81
C ASP A 416 1.97 22.90 -10.11
N PRO A 417 3.30 23.00 -10.33
CA PRO A 417 4.12 24.05 -9.76
C PRO A 417 3.65 25.47 -10.12
N ALA A 418 3.01 25.67 -11.28
CA ALA A 418 2.51 26.98 -11.68
C ALA A 418 1.31 27.41 -10.81
N ARG A 419 0.41 26.49 -10.47
CA ARG A 419 -0.68 26.75 -9.52
C ARG A 419 -0.15 27.15 -8.15
N VAL A 420 0.91 26.49 -7.67
CA VAL A 420 1.54 26.85 -6.39
C VAL A 420 2.13 28.26 -6.44
N ARG A 421 2.84 28.62 -7.52
CA ARG A 421 3.38 30.00 -7.69
C ARG A 421 2.28 31.05 -7.65
N THR A 422 1.20 30.83 -8.40
CA THR A 422 0.05 31.74 -8.44
C THR A 422 -0.60 31.89 -7.07
N ALA A 423 -0.80 30.78 -6.35
CA ALA A 423 -1.36 30.80 -5.00
C ALA A 423 -0.47 31.55 -4.01
N VAL A 424 0.85 31.34 -4.07
CA VAL A 424 1.81 32.09 -3.24
C VAL A 424 1.75 33.58 -3.54
N ALA A 425 1.82 33.97 -4.82
CA ALA A 425 1.77 35.37 -5.25
C ALA A 425 0.47 36.06 -4.78
N ALA A 426 -0.67 35.39 -4.92
CA ALA A 426 -1.95 35.90 -4.44
C ALA A 426 -1.96 36.07 -2.91
N ALA A 427 -1.40 35.12 -2.15
CA ALA A 427 -1.43 35.16 -0.69
C ALA A 427 -0.56 36.25 -0.06
N VAL A 428 0.49 36.69 -0.76
CA VAL A 428 1.37 37.79 -0.32
C VAL A 428 1.00 39.15 -0.95
N ALA A 429 0.02 39.19 -1.84
CA ALA A 429 -0.39 40.43 -2.50
C ALA A 429 -0.82 41.47 -1.46
N GLY A 430 -0.24 42.68 -1.56
CA GLY A 430 -0.53 43.79 -0.66
C GLY A 430 0.17 43.74 0.70
N ARG A 431 1.04 42.77 0.96
CA ARG A 431 1.89 42.76 2.16
C ARG A 431 3.08 43.70 1.99
N ASP A 432 3.45 44.38 3.06
CA ASP A 432 4.54 45.37 3.11
C ASP A 432 5.62 45.03 4.16
N ALA A 433 5.48 43.89 4.84
CA ALA A 433 6.38 43.42 5.87
C ALA A 433 6.90 42.00 5.60
N PRO A 434 8.07 41.62 6.14
CA PRO A 434 8.58 40.25 6.13
C PRO A 434 7.54 39.22 6.58
N THR A 435 7.32 38.19 5.76
CA THR A 435 6.21 37.27 5.90
C THR A 435 6.68 35.82 5.85
N ARG A 436 6.17 35.00 6.77
CA ARG A 436 6.22 33.55 6.69
C ARG A 436 5.10 33.07 5.76
N VAL A 437 5.48 32.41 4.67
CA VAL A 437 4.53 31.75 3.77
C VAL A 437 4.59 30.25 4.02
N ARG A 438 3.45 29.64 4.31
CA ARG A 438 3.29 28.19 4.45
C ARG A 438 2.37 27.69 3.35
N VAL A 439 2.85 26.72 2.57
CA VAL A 439 2.12 26.10 1.47
C VAL A 439 1.85 24.65 1.85
N THR A 440 0.61 24.19 1.71
CA THR A 440 0.28 22.77 1.72
C THR A 440 -0.32 22.34 0.40
N THR A 441 -0.08 21.08 0.02
CA THR A 441 -0.70 20.48 -1.16
C THR A 441 -1.17 19.08 -0.83
N ASP A 442 -2.46 18.83 -1.07
CA ASP A 442 -3.04 17.49 -0.95
C ASP A 442 -2.78 16.65 -2.20
N ARG A 443 -3.18 15.38 -2.15
CA ARG A 443 -2.93 14.44 -3.23
C ARG A 443 -3.66 14.75 -4.54
N SER A 444 -4.79 15.44 -4.46
CA SER A 444 -5.54 15.89 -5.64
C SER A 444 -4.86 17.09 -6.33
N GLY A 445 -3.85 17.67 -5.69
CA GLY A 445 -3.22 18.90 -6.12
C GLY A 445 -3.98 20.16 -5.72
N ALA A 446 -4.87 20.07 -4.71
CA ALA A 446 -5.41 21.25 -4.08
C ALA A 446 -4.30 21.94 -3.28
N VAL A 447 -4.16 23.25 -3.47
CA VAL A 447 -3.11 24.05 -2.85
C VAL A 447 -3.74 25.00 -1.84
N GLN A 448 -3.21 25.00 -0.62
CA GLN A 448 -3.55 26.00 0.39
C GLN A 448 -2.31 26.80 0.76
N VAL A 449 -2.47 28.11 0.91
CA VAL A 449 -1.40 29.00 1.33
C VAL A 449 -1.86 29.80 2.53
N THR A 450 -1.09 29.74 3.61
CA THR A 450 -1.29 30.54 4.81
C THR A 450 -0.10 31.47 5.00
N VAL A 451 -0.38 32.70 5.45
CA VAL A 451 0.62 33.73 5.69
C VAL A 451 0.55 34.20 7.13
N ALA A 452 1.70 34.48 7.71
CA ALA A 452 1.85 35.09 9.03
C ALA A 452 3.10 35.96 9.04
N ASP A 453 3.29 36.78 10.06
CA ASP A 453 4.51 37.57 10.18
C ASP A 453 5.74 36.66 10.29
N ALA A 454 6.83 37.08 9.64
CA ALA A 454 8.07 36.32 9.73
C ALA A 454 8.57 36.32 11.20
N PRO A 455 9.13 35.20 11.69
CA PRO A 455 9.71 35.17 13.03
C PRO A 455 10.83 36.20 13.14
N ALA A 456 10.87 36.93 14.26
CA ALA A 456 11.95 37.85 14.56
C ALA A 456 13.30 37.09 14.65
N ALA A 457 14.38 37.80 14.33
CA ALA A 457 15.72 37.28 14.59
C ALA A 457 15.89 37.08 16.10
N PRO A 458 16.48 35.96 16.56
CA PRO A 458 16.69 35.74 17.98
C PRO A 458 17.80 36.68 18.50
N ASP A 459 17.59 37.25 19.69
CA ASP A 459 18.56 38.13 20.36
C ASP A 459 19.71 37.37 21.04
N ARG A 460 19.60 36.03 21.09
CA ARG A 460 20.58 35.11 21.67
C ARG A 460 20.76 33.88 20.79
N PRO A 461 21.88 33.14 20.91
CA PRO A 461 22.02 31.83 20.28
C PRO A 461 20.87 30.89 20.68
N VAL A 462 20.45 30.05 19.73
CA VAL A 462 19.41 29.03 19.94
C VAL A 462 19.94 27.96 20.88
N GLN A 463 19.21 27.66 21.95
CA GLN A 463 19.54 26.61 22.91
C GLN A 463 19.05 25.26 22.39
N LEU A 464 19.97 24.32 22.22
CA LEU A 464 19.70 23.00 21.69
C LEU A 464 19.70 21.94 22.79
N ALA A 465 18.73 21.05 22.77
CA ALA A 465 18.82 19.76 23.45
C ALA A 465 19.07 18.63 22.44
N VAL A 466 19.64 17.52 22.89
CA VAL A 466 19.75 16.29 22.09
C VAL A 466 18.70 15.31 22.58
N ASP A 467 17.87 14.81 21.67
CA ASP A 467 16.93 13.76 21.99
C ASP A 467 17.60 12.39 21.96
N ALA A 468 17.51 11.67 23.08
CA ALA A 468 18.06 10.32 23.22
C ALA A 468 17.18 9.24 22.58
N THR A 469 15.94 9.58 22.17
CA THR A 469 15.06 8.65 21.47
C THR A 469 15.47 8.57 19.99
N PRO A 470 16.01 7.42 19.52
CA PRO A 470 16.53 7.35 18.16
C PRO A 470 15.42 7.39 17.11
N VAL A 471 15.71 8.05 15.99
CA VAL A 471 14.90 7.95 14.76
C VAL A 471 15.51 6.91 13.80
N SER A 472 14.70 6.28 12.95
CA SER A 472 15.26 5.40 11.92
C SER A 472 15.62 6.19 10.67
N PRO A 473 16.85 6.10 10.14
CA PRO A 473 17.24 6.81 8.93
C PRO A 473 16.50 6.31 7.68
N GLY A 474 15.89 5.12 7.74
CA GLY A 474 15.01 4.59 6.69
C GLY A 474 13.57 5.12 6.74
N GLU A 475 13.20 5.92 7.74
CA GLU A 475 11.84 6.44 7.87
C GLU A 475 11.58 7.53 6.81
N VAL A 476 10.66 7.25 5.89
CA VAL A 476 10.33 8.12 4.75
C VAL A 476 9.97 9.56 5.15
N TRP A 477 9.36 9.76 6.32
CA TRP A 477 8.93 11.09 6.79
C TRP A 477 10.09 12.02 7.18
N LEU A 478 11.30 11.48 7.32
CA LEU A 478 12.51 12.29 7.51
C LEU A 478 13.03 12.85 6.19
N HIS A 479 12.75 12.17 5.07
CA HIS A 479 13.27 12.55 3.75
C HIS A 479 12.31 13.44 2.95
N HIS A 480 11.03 13.48 3.34
CA HIS A 480 10.02 14.29 2.70
C HIS A 480 9.33 15.25 3.66
N LYS A 481 9.19 16.51 3.25
CA LYS A 481 8.56 17.54 4.08
C LYS A 481 7.04 17.45 3.96
N THR A 482 6.41 16.91 4.99
CA THR A 482 4.96 16.70 5.02
C THR A 482 4.33 17.33 6.27
N THR A 483 3.01 17.27 6.36
CA THR A 483 2.27 17.58 7.60
C THR A 483 2.42 16.51 8.67
N ARG A 484 2.97 15.32 8.37
CA ARG A 484 3.32 14.32 9.39
C ARG A 484 4.59 14.76 10.10
N ARG A 485 4.42 15.31 11.29
CA ARG A 485 5.51 15.89 12.07
C ARG A 485 5.61 15.32 13.47
N GLU A 486 4.98 14.17 13.73
CA GLU A 486 4.86 13.62 15.09
C GLU A 486 6.22 13.33 15.71
N VAL A 487 7.18 12.82 14.93
CA VAL A 487 8.55 12.58 15.40
C VAL A 487 9.18 13.87 15.94
N TYR A 488 9.01 14.99 15.22
CA TYR A 488 9.54 16.29 15.62
C TYR A 488 8.77 16.89 16.81
N GLU A 489 7.44 16.76 16.83
CA GLU A 489 6.57 17.28 17.89
C GLU A 489 6.81 16.53 19.20
N GLN A 490 6.97 15.21 19.15
CA GLN A 490 7.29 14.38 20.31
C GLN A 490 8.69 14.68 20.84
N ALA A 491 9.68 14.88 19.97
CA ALA A 491 11.03 15.29 20.37
C ALA A 491 10.99 16.65 21.07
N ALA A 492 10.33 17.65 20.50
CA ALA A 492 10.16 18.96 21.15
C ALA A 492 9.44 18.85 22.51
N ALA A 493 8.37 18.05 22.60
CA ALA A 493 7.62 17.86 23.83
C ALA A 493 8.43 17.19 24.96
N ARG A 494 9.43 16.35 24.62
CA ARG A 494 10.36 15.75 25.60
C ARG A 494 11.35 16.76 26.18
N HIS A 495 11.59 17.88 25.49
CA HIS A 495 12.59 18.89 25.86
C HIS A 495 11.99 20.30 25.87
N PRO A 496 11.02 20.60 26.76
CA PRO A 496 10.27 21.85 26.76
C PRO A 496 11.11 23.11 27.04
N ASP A 497 12.29 22.95 27.65
CA ASP A 497 13.19 24.04 28.01
C ASP A 497 14.18 24.41 26.88
N ALA A 498 14.24 23.61 25.82
CA ALA A 498 15.08 23.87 24.66
C ALA A 498 14.34 24.70 23.60
N ASP A 499 15.06 25.58 22.90
CA ASP A 499 14.46 26.34 21.79
C ASP A 499 14.27 25.46 20.53
N ASP A 500 15.10 24.43 20.37
CA ASP A 500 15.02 23.43 19.31
C ASP A 500 15.74 22.14 19.75
N VAL A 501 15.43 21.01 19.14
CA VAL A 501 15.93 19.69 19.56
C VAL A 501 16.64 19.02 18.40
N VAL A 502 17.87 18.57 18.64
CA VAL A 502 18.67 17.77 17.72
C VAL A 502 18.22 16.31 17.80
N LEU A 503 17.97 15.71 16.64
CA LEU A 503 17.63 14.30 16.52
C LEU A 503 18.88 13.45 16.26
N VAL A 504 18.85 12.22 16.78
CA VAL A 504 19.90 11.21 16.61
C VAL A 504 19.25 9.94 16.07
N ASN A 505 19.92 9.26 15.15
CA ASN A 505 19.40 8.01 14.58
C ASN A 505 19.84 6.76 15.36
N ASP A 506 19.30 5.60 14.99
CA ASP A 506 19.63 4.29 15.55
C ASP A 506 21.10 3.85 15.37
N ARG A 507 21.87 4.56 14.54
CA ARG A 507 23.33 4.39 14.36
C ARG A 507 24.17 5.34 15.22
N GLY A 508 23.54 6.19 16.05
CA GLY A 508 24.22 7.19 16.86
C GLY A 508 24.70 8.43 16.10
N GLU A 509 24.21 8.63 14.88
CA GLU A 509 24.52 9.80 14.05
C GLU A 509 23.49 10.90 14.26
N VAL A 510 23.94 12.15 14.26
CA VAL A 510 23.09 13.33 14.30
C VAL A 510 22.41 13.52 12.94
N THR A 511 21.13 13.89 12.93
CA THR A 511 20.35 14.02 11.68
C THR A 511 20.06 15.50 11.34
N GLU A 512 19.04 16.08 11.96
CA GLU A 512 18.63 17.48 11.85
C GLU A 512 18.00 17.93 13.18
N THR A 513 17.46 19.15 13.22
CA THR A 513 16.65 19.60 14.35
C THR A 513 15.17 19.56 14.02
N THR A 514 14.30 19.78 15.01
CA THR A 514 12.84 19.71 14.81
C THR A 514 12.33 20.66 13.72
N ILE A 515 13.01 21.79 13.50
CA ILE A 515 12.56 22.83 12.57
C ILE A 515 13.66 23.33 11.61
N ALA A 516 14.89 22.82 11.66
CA ALA A 516 16.01 23.34 10.87
C ALA A 516 17.10 22.31 10.53
N THR A 517 17.90 22.63 9.51
CA THR A 517 19.14 21.90 9.22
C THR A 517 20.24 22.31 10.20
N LEU A 518 21.00 21.33 10.68
CA LEU A 518 22.16 21.53 11.54
C LEU A 518 23.43 21.82 10.72
N ALA A 519 24.21 22.81 11.15
CA ALA A 519 25.55 23.12 10.67
C ALA A 519 26.55 23.14 11.84
N VAL A 520 27.65 22.43 11.72
CA VAL A 520 28.64 22.24 12.79
C VAL A 520 30.03 22.60 12.27
N ARG A 521 30.72 23.53 12.93
CA ARG A 521 32.07 23.94 12.53
C ARG A 521 33.13 23.09 13.23
N LEU A 522 33.91 22.36 12.44
CA LEU A 522 35.01 21.52 12.92
C LEU A 522 36.24 21.76 12.05
N ALA A 523 37.38 22.04 12.69
CA ALA A 523 38.64 22.34 12.03
C ALA A 523 38.48 23.45 10.97
N GLY A 524 37.79 24.54 11.35
CA GLY A 524 37.55 25.70 10.48
C GLY A 524 36.58 25.50 9.31
N ARG A 525 35.98 24.31 9.13
CA ARG A 525 35.01 24.03 8.06
C ARG A 525 33.62 23.74 8.61
N TRP A 526 32.57 24.17 7.91
CA TRP A 526 31.19 23.88 8.25
C TRP A 526 30.70 22.57 7.63
N TRP A 527 30.21 21.69 8.50
CA TRP A 527 29.70 20.38 8.16
C TRP A 527 28.20 20.29 8.42
N THR A 528 27.49 19.46 7.66
CA THR A 528 26.08 19.10 7.92
C THR A 528 25.92 17.60 7.73
N PRO A 529 25.00 16.92 8.46
CA PRO A 529 24.78 15.49 8.25
C PRO A 529 24.31 15.20 6.81
N PRO A 530 24.77 14.11 6.18
CA PRO A 530 24.26 13.67 4.88
C PRO A 530 22.79 13.22 5.02
N THR A 531 22.01 13.28 3.94
CA THR A 531 20.61 12.80 3.95
C THR A 531 20.52 11.32 4.32
N SER A 532 21.55 10.52 4.02
CA SER A 532 21.68 9.11 4.43
C SER A 532 21.66 8.91 5.95
N SER A 533 21.89 9.95 6.75
CA SER A 533 21.73 9.92 8.22
C SER A 533 20.27 10.08 8.66
N GLY A 534 19.31 10.27 7.75
CA GLY A 534 17.89 10.40 8.08
C GLY A 534 17.48 11.85 8.32
N CYS A 535 17.79 12.74 7.37
CA CYS A 535 17.38 14.14 7.45
C CYS A 535 16.88 14.67 6.12
N LEU A 536 16.05 15.70 6.22
CA LEU A 536 15.38 16.32 5.09
C LEU A 536 16.42 16.98 4.15
N PRO A 537 16.27 16.86 2.81
CA PRO A 537 16.99 17.69 1.86
C PRO A 537 16.49 19.15 1.96
N GLY A 538 16.95 19.87 2.98
CA GLY A 538 16.60 21.26 3.25
C GLY A 538 16.88 22.17 2.06
N VAL A 539 15.96 23.07 1.70
CA VAL A 539 16.18 24.02 0.59
C VAL A 539 17.40 24.92 0.86
N ALA A 540 17.47 25.53 2.05
CA ALA A 540 18.62 26.34 2.44
C ALA A 540 19.92 25.52 2.56
N ARG A 541 19.82 24.26 3.02
CA ARG A 541 20.94 23.30 3.03
C ARG A 541 21.48 23.07 1.62
N GLY A 542 20.61 22.72 0.67
CA GLY A 542 20.98 22.46 -0.72
C GLY A 542 21.60 23.67 -1.40
N ARG A 543 21.11 24.90 -1.11
CA ARG A 543 21.75 26.13 -1.59
C ARG A 543 23.16 26.28 -1.02
N LEU A 544 23.34 26.16 0.29
CA LEU A 544 24.65 26.32 0.93
C LEU A 544 25.67 25.23 0.56
N LEU A 545 25.22 24.02 0.25
CA LEU A 545 26.07 22.97 -0.31
C LEU A 545 26.54 23.34 -1.72
N ALA A 546 25.63 23.85 -2.57
CA ALA A 546 25.98 24.31 -3.91
C ALA A 546 26.93 25.52 -3.89
N ASP A 547 26.77 26.41 -2.91
CA ASP A 547 27.63 27.58 -2.69
C ASP A 547 28.99 27.21 -2.05
N GLY A 548 29.22 25.94 -1.68
CA GLY A 548 30.44 25.47 -1.03
C GLY A 548 30.61 25.90 0.44
N VAL A 549 29.58 26.50 1.04
CA VAL A 549 29.58 26.95 2.44
C VAL A 549 29.46 25.77 3.39
N LEU A 550 28.61 24.79 3.07
CA LEU A 550 28.47 23.54 3.82
C LEU A 550 29.15 22.39 3.08
N THR A 551 29.49 21.34 3.83
CA THR A 551 29.91 20.05 3.26
C THR A 551 29.29 18.93 4.07
N GLU A 552 28.96 17.82 3.41
CA GLU A 552 28.37 16.68 4.09
C GLU A 552 29.44 15.85 4.81
N ARG A 553 29.13 15.45 6.05
CA ARG A 553 29.91 14.49 6.84
C ARG A 553 28.99 13.85 7.88
N VAL A 554 29.16 12.56 8.15
CA VAL A 554 28.48 11.90 9.28
C VAL A 554 28.97 12.54 10.58
N LEU A 555 28.03 13.08 11.36
CA LEU A 555 28.29 13.77 12.62
C LEU A 555 27.69 12.98 13.77
N THR A 556 28.34 13.02 14.93
CA THR A 556 27.89 12.38 16.17
C THR A 556 27.60 13.42 17.24
N VAL A 557 26.97 13.01 18.34
CA VAL A 557 26.77 13.89 19.50
C VAL A 557 28.11 14.37 20.09
N ALA A 558 29.17 13.56 20.01
CA ALA A 558 30.51 13.96 20.44
C ALA A 558 31.08 15.09 19.56
N ASP A 559 30.81 15.07 18.26
CA ASP A 559 31.21 16.15 17.35
C ASP A 559 30.51 17.47 17.70
N LEU A 560 29.27 17.44 18.22
CA LEU A 560 28.57 18.65 18.67
C LEU A 560 29.26 19.28 19.89
N HIS A 561 29.68 18.45 20.85
CA HIS A 561 30.42 18.93 22.02
C HIS A 561 31.81 19.47 21.66
N ALA A 562 32.45 18.90 20.63
CA ALA A 562 33.76 19.32 20.15
C ALA A 562 33.72 20.49 19.15
N ALA A 563 32.52 20.97 18.78
CA ALA A 563 32.35 21.97 17.74
C ALA A 563 32.94 23.34 18.13
N GLU A 564 33.61 23.99 17.17
CA GLU A 564 34.04 25.39 17.32
C GLU A 564 32.83 26.33 17.33
N ALA A 565 31.78 25.96 16.60
CA ALA A 565 30.51 26.67 16.54
C ALA A 565 29.40 25.75 16.01
N ILE A 566 28.17 25.98 16.47
CA ILE A 566 26.97 25.32 15.94
C ILE A 566 26.03 26.39 15.37
N ALA A 567 25.34 26.07 14.29
CA ALA A 567 24.33 26.92 13.70
C ALA A 567 23.15 26.12 13.16
N LEU A 568 21.99 26.78 13.12
CA LEU A 568 20.78 26.27 12.48
C LEU A 568 20.46 27.05 11.22
N VAL A 569 20.10 26.34 10.16
CA VAL A 569 19.76 26.94 8.87
C VAL A 569 18.37 26.52 8.41
N SER A 570 17.55 27.50 8.01
CA SER A 570 16.28 27.23 7.31
C SER A 570 15.95 28.34 6.32
N SER A 571 15.14 28.07 5.30
CA SER A 571 14.71 29.11 4.35
C SER A 571 13.90 30.22 5.03
N LEU A 572 13.16 29.88 6.09
CA LEU A 572 12.37 30.85 6.86
C LEU A 572 13.23 31.76 7.73
N ARG A 573 14.14 31.18 8.53
CA ARG A 573 14.88 31.89 9.60
C ARG A 573 16.33 32.24 9.26
N GLY A 574 16.82 31.83 8.09
CA GLY A 574 18.21 32.02 7.71
C GLY A 574 19.18 31.25 8.60
N TRP A 575 20.42 31.75 8.68
CA TRP A 575 21.52 31.22 9.50
C TRP A 575 21.44 31.78 10.92
N ARG A 576 21.40 30.92 11.94
CA ARG A 576 21.30 31.31 13.35
C ARG A 576 22.36 30.61 14.18
N PRO A 577 23.18 31.31 14.98
CA PRO A 577 24.05 30.67 15.96
C PRO A 577 23.25 29.83 16.96
N ALA A 578 23.83 28.72 17.38
CA ALA A 578 23.24 27.81 18.36
C ALA A 578 24.29 27.30 19.33
N VAL A 579 23.84 26.90 20.51
CA VAL A 579 24.66 26.32 21.58
C VAL A 579 23.94 25.08 22.12
N LEU A 580 24.71 24.06 22.49
CA LEU A 580 24.18 22.87 23.14
C LEU A 580 24.02 23.15 24.65
N ALA A 581 22.84 22.80 25.19
CA ALA A 581 22.48 23.01 26.59
C ALA A 581 23.23 22.07 27.54
#